data_AF-B3JLX9-F1
#
_entry.id   AF-B3JLX9-F1
#
_cell.length_a   1.000
_cell.length_b   1.000
_cell.length_c   1.000
_cell.angle_alpha   90.00
_cell.angle_beta   90.00
_cell.angle_gamma   90.00
#
_symmetry.space_group_name_H-M   'P 1'
#
loop_
_entity.id
_entity.type
_entity.pdbx_description
1 polymer ?
#
loop_
_entity_poly.entity_id
_entity_poly.type
_entity_poly.pdbx_seq_one_letter_code
_entity_poly.pdbx_strand_id
1 'polypeptide(L)'
;MRWPTLPAPDGTGNVIDQEEVNRLVDYAIEHGVNYFDTAPVYVQGWSETSTGIALKRHPREKFFVATKMSNFSNSDYDFGVKMYHNSLKKLQVDYIDYYLLHMLGAPGKKGLEGRFLDNGLLDFLLKEREAGRIRHLGWSFHGIKEEFDKALALHDKYHWDFIQIQLNYSDWKHASGNNINADYLYSEIAKKDIPVVVMEPLLGGRLSNIPEHIFTRLKERNPEGSVASWAFRFAGSPEKVLTVLSGMTYMEHLQDNIRTYSPLVPLTQEEKDFLEETAQLMLRYPTVPCNDCKYCMPCLYK
;
A
#
# COMPACT_ATOMS: atom_id res chain seq x y z
N MET A 1 -3.73 4.33 -3.55
CA MET A 1 -4.85 3.96 -4.44
C MET A 1 -4.45 4.16 -5.91
N ARG A 2 -4.92 3.34 -6.85
CA ARG A 2 -4.62 3.45 -8.29
C ARG A 2 -5.80 4.07 -9.02
N TRP A 3 -5.92 5.38 -8.93
CA TRP A 3 -7.08 6.08 -9.46
C TRP A 3 -7.24 5.95 -10.97
N PRO A 4 -8.48 5.74 -11.45
CA PRO A 4 -8.78 5.68 -12.88
C PRO A 4 -8.41 6.99 -13.56
N THR A 5 -7.96 6.87 -14.80
CA THR A 5 -7.54 8.00 -15.61
C THR A 5 -8.14 7.88 -17.01
N LEU A 6 -8.49 9.01 -17.60
CA LEU A 6 -8.96 9.12 -18.99
C LEU A 6 -7.90 9.85 -19.83
N PRO A 7 -7.86 9.63 -21.16
CA PRO A 7 -7.04 10.45 -22.05
C PRO A 7 -7.35 11.93 -21.86
N ALA A 8 -6.32 12.75 -21.76
CA ALA A 8 -6.45 14.19 -21.64
C ALA A 8 -7.09 14.76 -22.93
N PRO A 9 -8.04 15.72 -22.83
CA PRO A 9 -8.68 16.31 -24.01
C PRO A 9 -7.69 16.98 -24.99
N ASP A 10 -6.53 17.42 -24.51
CA ASP A 10 -5.46 18.04 -25.28
C ASP A 10 -4.45 17.02 -25.87
N GLY A 11 -4.64 15.73 -25.61
CA GLY A 11 -3.78 14.65 -26.08
C GLY A 11 -2.42 14.53 -25.37
N THR A 12 -2.19 15.27 -24.27
CA THR A 12 -0.86 15.32 -23.60
C THR A 12 -0.62 14.23 -22.56
N GLY A 13 -1.50 13.22 -22.48
CA GLY A 13 -1.38 12.12 -21.54
C GLY A 13 -2.75 11.72 -21.00
N ASN A 14 -2.81 11.44 -19.70
CA ASN A 14 -4.06 11.10 -19.02
C ASN A 14 -4.34 12.09 -17.88
N VAL A 15 -5.62 12.31 -17.60
CA VAL A 15 -6.14 13.05 -16.44
C VAL A 15 -6.94 12.11 -15.53
N ILE A 16 -7.13 12.49 -14.27
CA ILE A 16 -7.97 11.73 -13.34
C ILE A 16 -9.41 11.66 -13.85
N ASP A 17 -9.99 10.47 -13.85
CA ASP A 17 -11.44 10.29 -13.96
C ASP A 17 -12.07 10.54 -12.59
N GLN A 18 -12.40 11.80 -12.29
CA GLN A 18 -12.90 12.16 -10.96
C GLN A 18 -14.28 11.56 -10.69
N GLU A 19 -15.11 11.36 -11.72
CA GLU A 19 -16.42 10.76 -11.55
C GLU A 19 -16.30 9.30 -11.12
N GLU A 20 -15.42 8.52 -11.76
CA GLU A 20 -15.19 7.14 -11.37
C GLU A 20 -14.48 7.04 -10.00
N VAL A 21 -13.54 7.94 -9.67
CA VAL A 21 -12.98 8.03 -8.31
C VAL A 21 -14.09 8.23 -7.28
N ASN A 22 -15.04 9.14 -7.53
CA ASN A 22 -16.16 9.37 -6.63
C ASN A 22 -17.02 8.12 -6.47
N ARG A 23 -17.37 7.45 -7.57
CA ARG A 23 -18.17 6.21 -7.54
C ARG A 23 -17.50 5.10 -6.75
N LEU A 24 -16.19 4.92 -6.91
CA LEU A 24 -15.41 3.95 -6.15
C LEU A 24 -15.42 4.25 -4.65
N VAL A 25 -15.23 5.52 -4.26
CA VAL A 25 -15.24 5.94 -2.86
C VAL A 25 -16.64 5.81 -2.24
N ASP A 26 -17.68 6.24 -2.95
CA ASP A 26 -19.08 6.11 -2.52
C ASP A 26 -19.39 4.63 -2.21
N TYR A 27 -19.09 3.74 -3.15
CA TYR A 27 -19.34 2.30 -3.01
C TYR A 27 -18.53 1.69 -1.86
N ALA A 28 -17.25 2.06 -1.73
CA ALA A 28 -16.38 1.58 -0.66
C ALA A 28 -16.96 1.94 0.72
N ILE A 29 -17.35 3.19 0.94
CA ILE A 29 -17.92 3.66 2.22
C ILE A 29 -19.28 3.00 2.50
N GLU A 30 -20.14 2.88 1.49
CA GLU A 30 -21.44 2.20 1.62
C GLU A 30 -21.30 0.74 2.10
N HIS A 31 -20.22 0.08 1.68
CA HIS A 31 -19.92 -1.31 2.02
C HIS A 31 -18.92 -1.46 3.18
N GLY A 32 -18.75 -0.41 3.99
CA GLY A 32 -18.03 -0.47 5.27
C GLY A 32 -16.52 -0.24 5.20
N VAL A 33 -15.95 0.07 4.03
CA VAL A 33 -14.55 0.48 3.92
C VAL A 33 -14.42 1.90 4.47
N ASN A 34 -13.49 2.07 5.42
CA ASN A 34 -13.28 3.34 6.08
C ASN A 34 -11.82 3.83 6.02
N TYR A 35 -10.86 3.11 5.43
CA TYR A 35 -9.46 3.53 5.38
C TYR A 35 -9.01 3.85 3.95
N PHE A 36 -8.55 5.08 3.70
CA PHE A 36 -8.17 5.57 2.37
C PHE A 36 -6.70 6.03 2.33
N ASP A 37 -5.87 5.29 1.59
CA ASP A 37 -4.43 5.56 1.46
C ASP A 37 -4.05 6.34 0.19
N THR A 38 -3.45 7.52 0.39
CA THR A 38 -2.89 8.35 -0.68
C THR A 38 -1.45 8.79 -0.37
N ALA A 39 -0.83 9.53 -1.28
CA ALA A 39 0.46 10.18 -1.07
C ALA A 39 0.63 11.35 -2.06
N PRO A 40 1.45 12.36 -1.74
CA PRO A 40 1.64 13.54 -2.59
C PRO A 40 2.16 13.26 -4.00
N VAL A 41 2.84 12.13 -4.21
CA VAL A 41 3.45 11.76 -5.50
C VAL A 41 2.59 10.78 -6.31
N TYR A 42 1.55 10.21 -5.71
CA TYR A 42 0.76 9.19 -6.38
C TYR A 42 -0.06 9.80 -7.52
N VAL A 43 -0.16 9.02 -8.60
CA VAL A 43 -0.85 9.40 -9.84
C VAL A 43 -0.39 10.77 -10.32
N GLN A 44 0.92 10.95 -10.48
CA GLN A 44 1.55 12.20 -10.94
C GLN A 44 1.19 13.42 -10.07
N GLY A 45 0.92 13.21 -8.78
CA GLY A 45 0.59 14.25 -7.81
C GLY A 45 -0.89 14.62 -7.71
N TRP A 46 -1.75 13.91 -8.45
CA TRP A 46 -3.20 14.13 -8.45
C TRP A 46 -3.93 13.37 -7.33
N SER A 47 -3.31 12.33 -6.74
CA SER A 47 -4.03 11.41 -5.84
C SER A 47 -4.61 12.08 -4.60
N GLU A 48 -3.90 12.98 -3.92
CA GLU A 48 -4.43 13.66 -2.73
C GLU A 48 -5.62 14.55 -3.09
N THR A 49 -5.51 15.31 -4.18
CA THR A 49 -6.60 16.21 -4.63
C THR A 49 -7.85 15.40 -4.97
N SER A 50 -7.71 14.32 -5.75
CA SER A 50 -8.88 13.54 -6.16
C SER A 50 -9.49 12.75 -5.01
N THR A 51 -8.66 12.26 -4.09
CA THR A 51 -9.12 11.63 -2.83
C THR A 51 -9.87 12.64 -1.96
N GLY A 52 -9.35 13.86 -1.80
CA GLY A 52 -10.01 14.91 -1.04
C GLY A 52 -11.35 15.34 -1.62
N ILE A 53 -11.45 15.46 -2.96
CA ILE A 53 -12.71 15.75 -3.65
C ILE A 53 -13.75 14.67 -3.37
N ALA A 54 -13.36 13.40 -3.44
CA ALA A 54 -14.26 12.28 -3.20
C ALA A 54 -14.68 12.19 -1.73
N LEU A 55 -13.73 12.22 -0.79
CA LEU A 55 -14.01 12.05 0.64
C LEU A 55 -14.83 13.19 1.24
N LYS A 56 -14.67 14.44 0.76
CA LYS A 56 -15.45 15.60 1.23
C LYS A 56 -16.96 15.45 1.01
N ARG A 57 -17.39 14.55 0.14
CA ARG A 57 -18.80 14.23 -0.09
C ARG A 57 -19.44 13.42 1.06
N HIS A 58 -18.62 12.92 2.00
CA HIS A 58 -19.06 12.07 3.09
C HIS A 58 -18.79 12.72 4.46
N PRO A 59 -19.54 12.36 5.51
CA PRO A 59 -19.26 12.81 6.87
C PRO A 59 -17.84 12.41 7.31
N ARG A 60 -17.12 13.32 7.97
CA ARG A 60 -15.69 13.15 8.30
C ARG A 60 -15.41 11.93 9.17
N GLU A 61 -16.36 11.55 10.02
CA GLU A 61 -16.30 10.41 10.93
C GLU A 61 -16.51 9.05 10.24
N LYS A 62 -16.92 9.04 8.97
CA LYS A 62 -17.10 7.81 8.19
C LYS A 62 -15.81 7.25 7.61
N PHE A 63 -14.73 8.03 7.62
CA PHE A 63 -13.46 7.63 7.01
C PHE A 63 -12.25 8.05 7.82
N PHE A 64 -11.18 7.30 7.63
CA PHE A 64 -9.80 7.56 7.98
C PHE A 64 -9.04 7.83 6.69
N VAL A 65 -8.26 8.91 6.67
CA VAL A 65 -7.39 9.26 5.56
C VAL A 65 -5.93 9.11 5.96
N ALA A 66 -5.17 8.47 5.09
CA ALA A 66 -3.74 8.31 5.23
C ALA A 66 -2.98 9.04 4.12
N THR A 67 -1.95 9.79 4.49
CA THR A 67 -0.99 10.36 3.52
C THR A 67 0.42 10.35 4.10
N LYS A 68 1.39 10.82 3.33
CA LYS A 68 2.81 10.52 3.57
C LYS A 68 3.70 11.73 3.32
N MET A 69 4.75 11.88 4.11
CA MET A 69 5.85 12.79 3.81
C MET A 69 6.74 12.17 2.73
N SER A 70 6.58 12.61 1.48
CA SER A 70 7.31 12.08 0.34
C SER A 70 8.81 12.41 0.38
N ASN A 71 9.63 11.46 -0.07
CA ASN A 71 11.10 11.55 -0.18
C ASN A 71 11.60 11.68 -1.63
N PHE A 72 10.71 11.82 -2.60
CA PHE A 72 11.05 11.84 -4.04
C PHE A 72 11.57 13.18 -4.56
N SER A 73 11.51 14.24 -3.76
CA SER A 73 11.85 15.62 -4.16
C SER A 73 12.86 16.24 -3.19
N ASN A 74 12.85 17.57 -3.05
CA ASN A 74 13.65 18.28 -2.06
C ASN A 74 13.39 17.72 -0.63
N SER A 75 14.48 17.43 0.09
CA SER A 75 14.50 16.88 1.45
C SER A 75 14.68 17.94 2.55
N ASP A 76 14.69 19.22 2.20
CA ASP A 76 14.82 20.32 3.15
C ASP A 76 13.61 20.43 4.08
N TYR A 77 13.84 21.01 5.26
CA TYR A 77 12.82 21.19 6.31
C TYR A 77 11.63 22.01 5.80
N ASP A 78 11.86 23.22 5.28
CA ASP A 78 10.80 24.13 4.81
C ASP A 78 9.95 23.51 3.70
N PHE A 79 10.58 22.73 2.82
CA PHE A 79 9.87 22.00 1.79
C PHE A 79 8.97 20.89 2.38
N GLY A 80 9.46 20.18 3.40
CA GLY A 80 8.66 19.20 4.15
C GLY A 80 7.45 19.83 4.84
N VAL A 81 7.64 20.92 5.58
CA VAL A 81 6.55 21.64 6.24
C VAL A 81 5.52 22.14 5.22
N LYS A 82 5.98 22.71 4.10
CA LYS A 82 5.08 23.12 3.01
C LYS A 82 4.32 21.94 2.40
N MET A 83 4.97 20.79 2.21
CA MET A 83 4.32 19.58 1.71
C MET A 83 3.22 19.12 2.67
N TYR A 84 3.50 19.05 3.97
CA TYR A 84 2.53 18.69 5.00
C TYR A 84 1.26 19.56 4.94
N HIS A 85 1.41 20.89 4.93
CA HIS A 85 0.26 21.79 4.83
C HIS A 85 -0.47 21.68 3.49
N ASN A 86 0.25 21.42 2.39
CA ASN A 86 -0.37 21.16 1.10
C ASN A 86 -1.21 19.89 1.10
N SER A 87 -0.77 18.82 1.79
CA SER A 87 -1.54 17.59 1.93
C SER A 87 -2.89 17.84 2.60
N LEU A 88 -2.93 18.58 3.72
CA LEU A 88 -4.18 18.99 4.40
C LEU A 88 -5.10 19.76 3.45
N LYS A 89 -4.55 20.74 2.71
CA LYS A 89 -5.30 21.54 1.75
C LYS A 89 -5.89 20.71 0.60
N LYS A 90 -5.08 19.83 0.00
CA LYS A 90 -5.50 18.97 -1.12
C LYS A 90 -6.55 17.95 -0.70
N LEU A 91 -6.35 17.35 0.47
CA LEU A 91 -7.31 16.42 1.08
C LEU A 91 -8.56 17.12 1.60
N GLN A 92 -8.53 18.43 1.79
CA GLN A 92 -9.63 19.24 2.33
C GLN A 92 -10.04 18.78 3.73
N VAL A 93 -9.05 18.52 4.60
CA VAL A 93 -9.24 18.09 5.99
C VAL A 93 -8.43 18.95 6.96
N ASP A 94 -8.92 19.07 8.19
CA ASP A 94 -8.23 19.81 9.27
C ASP A 94 -7.22 18.94 10.03
N TYR A 95 -7.34 17.60 9.91
CA TYR A 95 -6.43 16.64 10.52
C TYR A 95 -6.34 15.36 9.65
N ILE A 96 -5.21 14.66 9.78
CA ILE A 96 -4.90 13.41 9.09
C ILE A 96 -4.93 12.27 10.11
N ASP A 97 -5.62 11.18 9.80
CA ASP A 97 -5.73 10.04 10.71
C ASP A 97 -4.42 9.27 10.78
N TYR A 98 -3.82 8.96 9.63
CA TYR A 98 -2.58 8.20 9.54
C TYR A 98 -1.55 8.97 8.70
N TYR A 99 -0.45 9.39 9.32
CA TYR A 99 0.63 10.08 8.62
C TYR A 99 1.89 9.22 8.63
N LEU A 100 2.51 9.06 7.46
CA LEU A 100 3.69 8.19 7.30
C LEU A 100 4.93 8.98 6.93
N LEU A 101 6.07 8.62 7.52
CA LEU A 101 7.38 8.85 6.89
C LEU A 101 7.48 7.89 5.69
N HIS A 102 7.61 8.40 4.46
CA HIS A 102 7.43 7.59 3.25
C HIS A 102 8.72 6.87 2.86
N MET A 103 8.69 5.54 2.68
CA MET A 103 9.78 4.73 2.11
C MET A 103 11.11 4.91 2.83
N LEU A 104 11.14 4.65 4.14
CA LEU A 104 12.41 4.44 4.84
C LEU A 104 13.10 3.18 4.29
N GLY A 105 14.44 3.15 4.27
CA GLY A 105 15.21 2.00 3.80
C GLY A 105 16.44 2.32 2.94
N ALA A 106 16.68 3.59 2.63
CA ALA A 106 17.92 4.07 2.03
C ALA A 106 18.75 4.84 3.07
N PRO A 107 20.10 4.73 3.07
CA PRO A 107 20.95 5.52 3.97
C PRO A 107 21.09 6.99 3.51
N GLY A 108 21.59 7.84 4.41
CA GLY A 108 22.04 9.20 4.09
C GLY A 108 20.89 10.23 3.96
N LYS A 109 21.09 11.24 3.10
CA LYS A 109 20.21 12.44 3.02
C LYS A 109 18.73 12.15 2.72
N LYS A 110 18.44 11.05 2.03
CA LYS A 110 17.07 10.61 1.70
C LYS A 110 16.53 9.56 2.67
N GLY A 111 17.37 9.11 3.60
CA GLY A 111 17.04 8.15 4.64
C GLY A 111 16.46 8.79 5.88
N LEU A 112 16.23 7.96 6.90
CA LEU A 112 15.66 8.40 8.18
C LEU A 112 16.44 9.55 8.81
N GLU A 113 17.77 9.39 8.91
CA GLU A 113 18.68 10.36 9.53
C GLU A 113 18.59 11.71 8.83
N GLY A 114 18.99 11.80 7.56
CA GLY A 114 19.10 13.09 6.87
C GLY A 114 17.76 13.76 6.54
N ARG A 115 16.70 12.98 6.27
CA ARG A 115 15.40 13.55 5.88
C ARG A 115 14.54 13.96 7.08
N PHE A 116 14.67 13.27 8.21
CA PHE A 116 13.73 13.43 9.32
C PHE A 116 14.40 13.80 10.64
N LEU A 117 15.58 13.25 10.95
CA LEU A 117 16.25 13.50 12.22
C LEU A 117 17.13 14.76 12.16
N ASP A 118 18.06 14.82 11.21
CA ASP A 118 19.11 15.84 11.17
C ASP A 118 18.57 17.25 10.89
N ASN A 119 17.43 17.35 10.19
CA ASN A 119 16.81 18.62 9.81
C ASN A 119 15.64 19.04 10.71
N GLY A 120 15.32 18.26 11.76
CA GLY A 120 14.21 18.54 12.69
C GLY A 120 12.80 18.32 12.14
N LEU A 121 12.64 17.71 10.96
CA LEU A 121 11.31 17.48 10.38
C LEU A 121 10.49 16.46 11.20
N LEU A 122 11.13 15.45 11.81
CA LEU A 122 10.44 14.54 12.72
C LEU A 122 9.90 15.29 13.95
N ASP A 123 10.68 16.20 14.53
CA ASP A 123 10.24 16.99 15.69
C ASP A 123 9.03 17.85 15.36
N PHE A 124 8.98 18.41 14.14
CA PHE A 124 7.79 19.09 13.63
C PHE A 124 6.58 18.15 13.56
N LEU A 125 6.71 16.96 12.96
CA LEU A 125 5.62 15.99 12.84
C LEU A 125 5.14 15.48 14.21
N LEU A 126 6.05 15.30 15.17
CA LEU A 126 5.72 14.95 16.55
C LEU A 126 4.86 16.03 17.21
N LYS A 127 5.20 17.32 17.02
CA LYS A 127 4.37 18.45 17.50
C LYS A 127 2.99 18.49 16.83
N GLU A 128 2.90 18.16 15.54
CA GLU A 128 1.61 18.06 14.85
C GLU A 128 0.75 16.90 15.39
N ARG A 129 1.39 15.81 15.82
CA ARG A 129 0.72 14.72 16.54
C ARG A 129 0.25 15.13 17.92
N GLU A 130 1.09 15.78 18.72
CA GLU A 130 0.71 16.32 20.04
C GLU A 130 -0.46 17.31 19.94
N ALA A 131 -0.48 18.13 18.87
CA ALA A 131 -1.58 19.05 18.58
C ALA A 131 -2.85 18.36 18.03
N GLY A 132 -2.82 17.05 17.79
CA GLY A 132 -3.95 16.26 17.29
C GLY A 132 -4.26 16.45 15.80
N ARG A 133 -3.40 17.14 15.04
CA ARG A 133 -3.53 17.29 13.58
C ARG A 133 -3.02 16.08 12.82
N ILE A 134 -2.17 15.27 13.46
CA ILE A 134 -1.88 13.88 13.08
C ILE A 134 -2.42 12.99 14.20
N ARG A 135 -3.28 12.01 13.90
CA ARG A 135 -3.80 11.08 14.93
C ARG A 135 -2.85 9.92 15.20
N HIS A 136 -2.30 9.34 14.14
CA HIS A 136 -1.35 8.24 14.19
C HIS A 136 -0.15 8.56 13.31
N LEU A 137 1.05 8.49 13.88
CA LEU A 137 2.31 8.72 13.18
C LEU A 137 3.08 7.39 13.05
N GLY A 138 3.35 7.02 11.81
CA GLY A 138 4.07 5.81 11.47
C GLY A 138 5.05 6.03 10.33
N TRP A 139 5.52 4.94 9.74
CA TRP A 139 6.38 4.98 8.58
C TRP A 139 6.15 3.78 7.67
N SER A 140 6.45 3.96 6.38
CA SER A 140 6.49 2.85 5.43
C SER A 140 7.93 2.48 5.08
N PHE A 141 8.14 1.22 4.72
CA PHE A 141 9.48 0.69 4.50
C PHE A 141 9.68 0.06 3.12
N HIS A 142 10.78 0.42 2.47
CA HIS A 142 11.34 -0.20 1.28
C HIS A 142 12.87 0.00 1.29
N GLY A 143 13.62 -1.06 1.54
CA GLY A 143 15.08 -1.03 1.45
C GLY A 143 15.75 -2.07 2.32
N ILE A 144 16.92 -1.71 2.88
CA ILE A 144 17.84 -2.65 3.52
C ILE A 144 17.59 -2.82 5.02
N LYS A 145 18.01 -3.98 5.54
CA LYS A 145 17.72 -4.43 6.90
C LYS A 145 18.25 -3.49 7.97
N GLU A 146 19.44 -2.95 7.74
CA GLU A 146 20.10 -2.03 8.67
C GLU A 146 19.24 -0.78 8.92
N GLU A 147 18.61 -0.23 7.88
CA GLU A 147 17.77 0.96 7.99
C GLU A 147 16.41 0.65 8.61
N PHE A 148 15.87 -0.55 8.39
CA PHE A 148 14.68 -1.03 9.08
C PHE A 148 14.92 -1.14 10.59
N ASP A 149 15.99 -1.83 10.99
CA ASP A 149 16.32 -2.07 12.39
C ASP A 149 16.57 -0.74 13.13
N LYS A 150 17.26 0.21 12.49
CA LYS A 150 17.44 1.56 13.04
C LYS A 150 16.13 2.28 13.26
N ALA A 151 15.22 2.29 12.28
CA ALA A 151 13.91 2.94 12.40
C ALA A 151 13.06 2.31 13.51
N LEU A 152 13.07 0.98 13.60
CA LEU A 152 12.35 0.22 14.60
C LEU A 152 12.91 0.41 16.02
N ALA A 153 14.23 0.49 16.17
CA ALA A 153 14.90 0.73 17.45
C ALA A 153 14.50 2.08 18.08
N LEU A 154 14.11 3.06 17.26
CA LEU A 154 13.64 4.37 17.72
C LEU A 154 12.19 4.37 18.23
N HIS A 155 11.49 3.24 18.18
CA HIS A 155 10.13 3.12 18.70
C HIS A 155 10.03 3.55 20.17
N ASP A 156 10.98 3.15 21.01
CA ASP A 156 10.91 3.43 22.45
C ASP A 156 11.13 4.93 22.75
N LYS A 157 11.73 5.67 21.80
CA LYS A 157 11.94 7.11 21.89
C LYS A 157 10.76 7.92 21.33
N TYR A 158 10.25 7.54 20.16
CA TYR A 158 9.27 8.36 19.43
C TYR A 158 7.85 7.81 19.46
N HIS A 159 7.66 6.55 19.87
CA HIS A 159 6.41 5.80 19.81
C HIS A 159 5.79 5.80 18.40
N TRP A 160 5.97 4.72 17.66
CA TRP A 160 5.32 4.54 16.35
C TRP A 160 3.94 3.91 16.52
N ASP A 161 2.91 4.60 16.02
CA ASP A 161 1.51 4.14 16.13
C ASP A 161 1.21 2.96 15.19
N PHE A 162 1.93 2.86 14.07
CA PHE A 162 1.82 1.79 13.09
C PHE A 162 3.04 1.77 12.17
N ILE A 163 3.26 0.65 11.48
CA ILE A 163 4.29 0.52 10.44
C ILE A 163 3.69 -0.11 9.19
N GLN A 164 4.00 0.46 8.02
CA GLN A 164 3.54 -0.06 6.73
C GLN A 164 4.65 -0.84 6.02
N ILE A 165 4.40 -2.14 5.76
CA ILE A 165 5.36 -3.03 5.08
C ILE A 165 4.74 -3.72 3.87
N GLN A 166 5.60 -4.10 2.91
CA GLN A 166 5.25 -5.02 1.84
C GLN A 166 5.06 -6.41 2.43
N LEU A 167 3.88 -7.01 2.23
CA LEU A 167 3.57 -8.35 2.75
C LEU A 167 2.61 -9.05 1.79
N ASN A 168 3.07 -10.16 1.22
CA ASN A 168 2.29 -11.09 0.41
C ASN A 168 2.92 -12.49 0.51
N TYR A 169 2.23 -13.53 0.03
CA TYR A 169 2.71 -14.91 0.22
C TYR A 169 4.00 -15.24 -0.54
N SER A 170 4.35 -14.47 -1.58
CA SER A 170 5.62 -14.65 -2.32
C SER A 170 6.78 -14.02 -1.56
N ASP A 171 6.68 -12.72 -1.27
CA ASP A 171 7.74 -11.98 -0.57
C ASP A 171 7.81 -12.31 0.93
N TRP A 172 6.89 -13.16 1.44
CA TRP A 172 6.93 -13.64 2.82
C TRP A 172 8.26 -14.29 3.17
N LYS A 173 8.74 -15.19 2.30
CA LYS A 173 10.03 -15.89 2.43
C LYS A 173 10.98 -15.68 1.25
N HIS A 174 10.49 -15.08 0.17
CA HIS A 174 11.20 -15.00 -1.11
C HIS A 174 11.20 -13.58 -1.68
N ALA A 175 11.41 -12.59 -0.83
CA ALA A 175 11.58 -11.21 -1.30
C ALA A 175 12.74 -11.12 -2.31
N SER A 176 12.56 -10.27 -3.33
CA SER A 176 13.52 -10.13 -4.43
C SER A 176 14.18 -8.75 -4.48
N GLY A 177 15.33 -8.66 -5.14
CA GLY A 177 16.10 -7.42 -5.26
C GLY A 177 16.70 -6.99 -3.92
N ASN A 178 16.51 -5.72 -3.55
CA ASN A 178 16.99 -5.16 -2.29
C ASN A 178 15.96 -5.23 -1.16
N ASN A 179 14.83 -5.93 -1.37
CA ASN A 179 13.80 -6.08 -0.35
C ASN A 179 14.17 -7.16 0.66
N ILE A 180 13.55 -7.06 1.83
CA ILE A 180 13.68 -8.01 2.93
C ILE A 180 12.43 -8.88 2.95
N ASN A 181 12.58 -10.13 3.35
CA ASN A 181 11.45 -11.03 3.57
C ASN A 181 10.45 -10.43 4.56
N ALA A 182 9.16 -10.51 4.20
CA ALA A 182 8.10 -9.92 5.00
C ALA A 182 7.90 -10.66 6.33
N ASP A 183 8.31 -11.94 6.44
CA ASP A 183 8.26 -12.70 7.69
C ASP A 183 9.16 -12.09 8.77
N TYR A 184 10.37 -11.67 8.40
CA TYR A 184 11.31 -10.98 9.26
C TYR A 184 10.72 -9.62 9.68
N LEU A 185 10.31 -8.80 8.71
CA LEU A 185 9.74 -7.48 8.98
C LEU A 185 8.55 -7.57 9.95
N TYR A 186 7.59 -8.44 9.66
CA TYR A 186 6.41 -8.65 10.48
C TYR A 186 6.79 -9.11 11.90
N SER A 187 7.69 -10.10 12.00
CA SER A 187 8.07 -10.68 13.30
C SER A 187 8.72 -9.65 14.22
N GLU A 188 9.59 -8.79 13.69
CA GLU A 188 10.23 -7.74 14.50
C GLU A 188 9.26 -6.65 14.93
N ILE A 189 8.33 -6.26 14.06
CA ILE A 189 7.29 -5.28 14.39
C ILE A 189 6.36 -5.85 15.48
N ALA A 190 5.94 -7.11 15.33
CA ALA A 190 5.05 -7.78 16.26
C ALA A 190 5.66 -7.94 17.66
N LYS A 191 6.98 -8.17 17.77
CA LYS A 191 7.70 -8.20 19.07
C LYS A 191 7.59 -6.89 19.87
N LYS A 192 7.38 -5.76 19.18
CA LYS A 192 7.17 -4.44 19.80
C LYS A 192 5.69 -4.07 19.96
N ASP A 193 4.77 -4.99 19.66
CA ASP A 193 3.32 -4.76 19.74
C ASP A 193 2.81 -3.60 18.87
N ILE A 194 3.46 -3.37 17.72
CA ILE A 194 3.10 -2.28 16.80
C ILE A 194 2.13 -2.81 15.73
N PRO A 195 1.00 -2.13 15.46
CA PRO A 195 0.12 -2.47 14.36
C PRO A 195 0.78 -2.37 12.97
N VAL A 196 0.41 -3.27 12.07
CA VAL A 196 0.94 -3.36 10.70
C VAL A 196 -0.11 -2.95 9.67
N VAL A 197 0.28 -2.06 8.76
CA VAL A 197 -0.47 -1.79 7.52
C VAL A 197 0.22 -2.54 6.38
N VAL A 198 -0.51 -3.35 5.64
CA VAL A 198 0.06 -4.13 4.53
C VAL A 198 -0.08 -3.37 3.22
N MET A 199 1.04 -3.15 2.53
CA MET A 199 1.05 -2.73 1.13
C MET A 199 1.52 -3.87 0.22
N GLU A 200 1.26 -3.71 -1.08
CA GLU A 200 1.56 -4.71 -2.12
C GLU A 200 1.07 -6.15 -1.82
N PRO A 201 -0.17 -6.35 -1.35
CA PRO A 201 -0.69 -7.71 -1.12
C PRO A 201 -0.72 -8.55 -2.40
N LEU A 202 -0.80 -7.91 -3.58
CA LEU A 202 -0.81 -8.56 -4.89
C LEU A 202 0.51 -8.45 -5.68
N LEU A 203 1.59 -7.93 -5.08
CA LEU A 203 2.88 -7.68 -5.75
C LEU A 203 2.71 -6.96 -7.11
N GLY A 204 2.08 -5.78 -7.07
CA GLY A 204 1.78 -4.99 -8.28
C GLY A 204 0.83 -5.66 -9.28
N GLY A 205 0.04 -6.65 -8.86
CA GLY A 205 -0.89 -7.41 -9.70
C GLY A 205 -0.33 -8.74 -10.22
N ARG A 206 0.93 -9.07 -9.93
CA ARG A 206 1.55 -10.34 -10.33
C ARG A 206 0.89 -11.55 -9.67
N LEU A 207 0.38 -11.40 -8.45
CA LEU A 207 -0.30 -12.50 -7.74
C LEU A 207 -1.76 -12.67 -8.17
N SER A 208 -2.30 -11.75 -8.99
CA SER A 208 -3.59 -11.91 -9.66
C SER A 208 -3.46 -12.33 -11.13
N ASN A 209 -2.31 -12.06 -11.75
CA ASN A 209 -2.00 -12.43 -13.13
C ASN A 209 -0.84 -13.43 -13.17
N ILE A 210 -1.17 -14.69 -12.92
CA ILE A 210 -0.25 -15.81 -12.72
C ILE A 210 -0.32 -16.81 -13.90
N PRO A 211 0.72 -17.62 -14.12
CA PRO A 211 0.69 -18.68 -15.13
C PRO A 211 -0.49 -19.65 -14.94
N GLU A 212 -1.03 -20.18 -16.04
CA GLU A 212 -2.21 -21.04 -16.06
C GLU A 212 -2.12 -22.23 -15.08
N HIS A 213 -0.97 -22.89 -15.00
CA HIS A 213 -0.80 -24.02 -14.08
C HIS A 213 -0.89 -23.61 -12.60
N ILE A 214 -0.49 -22.37 -12.24
CA ILE A 214 -0.66 -21.83 -10.88
C ILE A 214 -2.12 -21.40 -10.68
N PHE A 215 -2.73 -20.79 -11.70
CA PHE A 215 -4.15 -20.42 -11.69
C PHE A 215 -5.03 -21.63 -11.38
N THR A 216 -4.87 -22.71 -12.16
CA THR A 216 -5.60 -23.97 -11.97
C THR A 216 -5.38 -24.54 -10.57
N ARG A 217 -4.12 -24.59 -10.10
CA ARG A 217 -3.78 -25.04 -8.75
C ARG A 217 -4.54 -24.28 -7.66
N LEU A 218 -4.59 -22.95 -7.75
CA LEU A 218 -5.31 -22.11 -6.78
C LEU A 218 -6.83 -22.28 -6.86
N LYS A 219 -7.37 -22.44 -8.08
CA LYS A 219 -8.81 -22.59 -8.32
C LYS A 219 -9.35 -23.97 -7.96
N GLU A 220 -8.56 -25.04 -8.14
CA GLU A 220 -8.95 -26.39 -7.69
C GLU A 220 -9.19 -26.43 -6.17
N ARG A 221 -8.42 -25.64 -5.41
CA ARG A 221 -8.53 -25.59 -3.95
C ARG A 221 -9.59 -24.62 -3.45
N ASN A 222 -9.87 -23.54 -4.18
CA ASN A 222 -10.97 -22.62 -3.90
C ASN A 222 -11.69 -22.21 -5.20
N PRO A 223 -12.67 -23.03 -5.67
CA PRO A 223 -13.35 -22.80 -6.94
C PRO A 223 -14.20 -21.53 -6.98
N GLU A 224 -14.70 -21.06 -5.84
CA GLU A 224 -15.58 -19.88 -5.77
C GLU A 224 -14.79 -18.58 -5.56
N GLY A 225 -13.65 -18.65 -4.85
CA GLY A 225 -12.81 -17.48 -4.60
C GLY A 225 -12.03 -17.02 -5.83
N SER A 226 -11.76 -15.72 -5.91
CA SER A 226 -10.83 -15.18 -6.91
C SER A 226 -9.39 -15.58 -6.58
N VAL A 227 -8.52 -15.56 -7.57
CA VAL A 227 -7.08 -15.77 -7.34
C VAL A 227 -6.50 -14.70 -6.41
N ALA A 228 -6.93 -13.43 -6.57
CA ALA A 228 -6.51 -12.34 -5.71
C ALA A 228 -6.90 -12.57 -4.24
N SER A 229 -8.03 -13.25 -3.98
CA SER A 229 -8.49 -13.53 -2.62
C SER A 229 -7.49 -14.33 -1.79
N TRP A 230 -6.66 -15.19 -2.40
CA TRP A 230 -5.60 -15.92 -1.70
C TRP A 230 -4.55 -14.98 -1.11
N ALA A 231 -4.07 -14.03 -1.90
CA ALA A 231 -3.11 -13.03 -1.47
C ALA A 231 -3.68 -12.09 -0.41
N PHE A 232 -4.93 -11.66 -0.59
CA PHE A 232 -5.62 -10.82 0.39
C PHE A 232 -5.88 -11.56 1.72
N ARG A 233 -6.33 -12.82 1.68
CA ARG A 233 -6.48 -13.65 2.89
C ARG A 233 -5.14 -13.87 3.57
N PHE A 234 -4.08 -14.16 2.82
CA PHE A 234 -2.74 -14.27 3.39
C PHE A 234 -2.33 -12.99 4.11
N ALA A 235 -2.48 -11.84 3.46
CA ALA A 235 -2.11 -10.55 4.03
C ALA A 235 -2.94 -10.15 5.26
N GLY A 236 -4.23 -10.52 5.31
CA GLY A 236 -5.11 -10.21 6.44
C GLY A 236 -5.04 -11.21 7.60
N SER A 237 -4.39 -12.35 7.42
CA SER A 237 -4.34 -13.41 8.45
C SER A 237 -3.45 -13.13 9.68
N PRO A 238 -2.33 -12.39 9.60
CA PRO A 238 -1.48 -12.15 10.76
C PRO A 238 -2.14 -11.21 11.78
N GLU A 239 -2.05 -11.55 13.07
CA GLU A 239 -2.80 -10.91 14.16
C GLU A 239 -2.60 -9.39 14.26
N LYS A 240 -1.35 -8.92 14.14
CA LYS A 240 -1.01 -7.48 14.20
C LYS A 240 -1.36 -6.68 12.94
N VAL A 241 -1.95 -7.30 11.90
CA VAL A 241 -2.36 -6.56 10.71
C VAL A 241 -3.63 -5.77 11.00
N LEU A 242 -3.50 -4.44 10.95
CA LEU A 242 -4.58 -3.48 11.14
C LEU A 242 -5.42 -3.32 9.88
N THR A 243 -4.77 -3.22 8.72
CA THR A 243 -5.44 -3.05 7.42
C THR A 243 -4.53 -3.50 6.28
N VAL A 244 -5.17 -3.89 5.17
CA VAL A 244 -4.50 -4.36 3.95
C VAL A 244 -4.90 -3.46 2.79
N LEU A 245 -3.92 -2.81 2.16
CA LEU A 245 -4.15 -1.85 1.10
C LEU A 245 -4.46 -2.54 -0.21
N SER A 246 -5.71 -2.43 -0.65
CA SER A 246 -6.14 -2.81 -1.99
C SER A 246 -5.69 -1.76 -3.02
N GLY A 247 -4.71 -2.11 -3.86
CA GLY A 247 -4.32 -1.32 -5.02
C GLY A 247 -5.11 -1.69 -6.27
N MET A 248 -6.24 -1.02 -6.51
CA MET A 248 -7.18 -1.32 -7.58
C MET A 248 -7.62 -0.06 -8.34
N THR A 249 -8.18 -0.27 -9.53
CA THR A 249 -8.68 0.79 -10.42
C THR A 249 -10.14 0.58 -10.82
N TYR A 250 -10.58 -0.68 -10.98
CA TYR A 250 -11.93 -1.00 -11.47
C TYR A 250 -12.88 -1.37 -10.33
N MET A 251 -14.16 -1.04 -10.49
CA MET A 251 -15.22 -1.34 -9.53
C MET A 251 -15.33 -2.84 -9.21
N GLU A 252 -15.22 -3.70 -10.23
CA GLU A 252 -15.25 -5.16 -10.05
C GLU A 252 -14.14 -5.68 -9.12
N HIS A 253 -12.95 -5.07 -9.15
CA HIS A 253 -11.86 -5.41 -8.23
C HIS A 253 -12.18 -4.94 -6.81
N LEU A 254 -12.75 -3.74 -6.64
CA LEU A 254 -13.19 -3.26 -5.33
C LEU A 254 -14.23 -4.20 -4.72
N GLN A 255 -15.23 -4.58 -5.50
CA GLN A 255 -16.27 -5.53 -5.08
C GLN A 255 -15.69 -6.89 -4.68
N ASP A 256 -14.76 -7.42 -5.47
CA ASP A 256 -14.10 -8.69 -5.16
C ASP A 256 -13.27 -8.64 -3.87
N ASN A 257 -12.54 -7.55 -3.67
CA ASN A 257 -11.72 -7.34 -2.48
C ASN A 257 -12.60 -7.16 -1.23
N ILE A 258 -13.72 -6.44 -1.33
CA ILE A 258 -14.69 -6.32 -0.23
C ILE A 258 -15.28 -7.69 0.13
N ARG A 259 -15.67 -8.50 -0.86
CA ARG A 259 -16.20 -9.86 -0.62
C ARG A 259 -15.18 -10.73 0.12
N THR A 260 -13.89 -10.59 -0.20
CA THR A 260 -12.81 -11.32 0.48
C THR A 260 -12.71 -10.98 1.98
N TYR A 261 -13.08 -9.75 2.37
CA TYR A 261 -13.02 -9.27 3.76
C TYR A 261 -14.38 -9.26 4.48
N SER A 262 -15.44 -9.80 3.87
CA SER A 262 -16.81 -9.71 4.38
C SER A 262 -17.49 -11.09 4.58
N PRO A 263 -17.12 -11.87 5.62
CA PRO A 263 -16.02 -11.63 6.56
C PRO A 263 -14.69 -12.18 6.05
N LEU A 264 -13.59 -11.63 6.55
CA LEU A 264 -12.27 -12.25 6.37
C LEU A 264 -12.24 -13.61 7.09
N VAL A 265 -11.97 -14.67 6.34
CA VAL A 265 -11.64 -15.99 6.88
C VAL A 265 -10.11 -16.14 6.85
N PRO A 266 -9.42 -16.10 8.00
CA PRO A 266 -7.97 -16.27 8.05
C PRO A 266 -7.54 -17.60 7.42
N LEU A 267 -6.32 -17.63 6.89
CA LEU A 267 -5.74 -18.85 6.35
C LEU A 267 -5.44 -19.85 7.47
N THR A 268 -5.79 -21.11 7.21
CA THR A 268 -5.32 -22.24 8.03
C THR A 268 -3.82 -22.46 7.82
N GLN A 269 -3.18 -23.25 8.69
CA GLN A 269 -1.78 -23.62 8.50
C GLN A 269 -1.58 -24.39 7.18
N GLU A 270 -2.48 -25.29 6.83
CA GLU A 270 -2.43 -26.04 5.58
C GLU A 270 -2.51 -25.12 4.35
N GLU A 271 -3.34 -24.09 4.39
CA GLU A 271 -3.42 -23.09 3.32
C GLU A 271 -2.15 -22.22 3.23
N LYS A 272 -1.53 -21.89 4.37
CA LYS A 272 -0.24 -21.17 4.39
C LYS A 272 0.87 -22.01 3.77
N ASP A 273 0.94 -23.31 4.11
CA ASP A 273 1.92 -24.23 3.55
C ASP A 273 1.70 -24.41 2.04
N PHE A 274 0.44 -24.53 1.60
CA PHE A 274 0.07 -24.58 0.19
C PHE A 274 0.49 -23.32 -0.58
N LEU A 275 0.33 -22.12 0.00
CA LEU A 275 0.76 -20.87 -0.65
C LEU A 275 2.28 -20.73 -0.68
N GLU A 276 2.99 -21.22 0.33
CA GLU A 276 4.46 -21.29 0.32
C GLU A 276 4.97 -22.20 -0.80
N GLU A 277 4.42 -23.41 -0.95
CA GLU A 277 4.74 -24.29 -2.09
C GLU A 277 4.45 -23.60 -3.42
N THR A 278 3.33 -22.87 -3.49
CA THR A 278 2.92 -22.13 -4.68
C THR A 278 3.89 -21.01 -5.01
N ALA A 279 4.38 -20.25 -4.02
CA ALA A 279 5.43 -19.26 -4.20
C ALA A 279 6.71 -19.89 -4.76
N GLN A 280 7.13 -21.03 -4.20
CA GLN A 280 8.32 -21.76 -4.69
C GLN A 280 8.16 -22.28 -6.12
N LEU A 281 6.95 -22.69 -6.52
CA LEU A 281 6.64 -23.05 -7.91
C LEU A 281 6.77 -21.82 -8.83
N MET A 282 6.25 -20.67 -8.42
CA MET A 282 6.35 -19.42 -9.18
C MET A 282 7.81 -18.97 -9.38
N LEU A 283 8.70 -19.22 -8.41
CA LEU A 283 10.13 -18.91 -8.53
C LEU A 283 10.86 -19.82 -9.52
N ARG A 284 10.44 -21.09 -9.64
CA ARG A 284 11.05 -22.06 -10.57
C ARG A 284 10.73 -21.78 -12.03
N TYR A 285 9.55 -21.24 -12.29
CA TYR A 285 9.09 -20.88 -13.63
C TYR A 285 8.80 -19.37 -13.69
N PRO A 286 9.84 -18.52 -13.62
CA PRO A 286 9.62 -17.09 -13.72
C PRO A 286 8.93 -16.79 -15.04
N THR A 287 7.79 -16.09 -14.99
CA THR A 287 7.14 -15.56 -16.18
C THR A 287 8.17 -14.75 -16.95
N VAL A 288 8.49 -15.16 -18.18
CA VAL A 288 9.27 -14.33 -19.10
C VAL A 288 8.51 -13.01 -19.22
N PRO A 289 9.12 -11.86 -18.85
CA PRO A 289 8.46 -10.57 -19.02
C PRO A 289 7.99 -10.42 -20.46
N CYS A 290 6.78 -9.90 -20.67
CA CYS A 290 6.35 -9.52 -22.00
C CYS A 290 7.33 -8.47 -22.55
N ASN A 291 8.06 -8.80 -23.61
CA ASN A 291 9.00 -7.87 -24.26
C ASN A 291 8.31 -6.94 -25.26
N ASP A 292 6.97 -6.83 -25.24
CA ASP A 292 6.14 -6.14 -26.24
C ASP A 292 6.61 -6.41 -27.68
N CYS A 293 7.01 -7.64 -27.95
CA CYS A 293 7.74 -8.01 -29.16
C CYS A 293 6.85 -8.05 -30.41
N LYS A 294 5.52 -8.10 -30.21
CA LYS A 294 4.48 -8.14 -31.25
C LYS A 294 4.62 -9.27 -32.28
N TYR A 295 5.51 -10.24 -32.06
CA TYR A 295 5.73 -11.38 -32.98
C TYR A 295 4.48 -12.25 -33.17
N CYS A 296 3.58 -12.25 -32.18
CA CYS A 296 2.38 -13.09 -32.18
C CYS A 296 1.14 -12.34 -32.70
N MET A 297 1.29 -11.11 -33.23
CA MET A 297 0.17 -10.27 -33.62
C MET A 297 0.03 -10.18 -35.15
N PRO A 298 -1.18 -10.42 -35.70
CA PRO A 298 -2.40 -10.84 -35.01
C PRO A 298 -2.40 -12.35 -34.66
N CYS A 299 -3.02 -12.71 -33.53
CA CYS A 299 -3.20 -14.11 -33.15
C CYS A 299 -4.07 -14.83 -34.19
N LEU A 300 -3.53 -15.85 -34.85
CA LEU A 300 -4.22 -16.62 -35.90
C LEU A 300 -5.18 -17.70 -35.36
N TYR A 301 -5.25 -17.87 -34.04
CA TYR A 301 -6.15 -18.80 -33.38
C TYR A 301 -7.08 -18.00 -32.45
N LYS A 302 -8.28 -17.70 -32.96
CA LYS A 302 -9.44 -17.30 -32.17
C LYS A 302 -10.17 -18.55 -31.69
#